data_AF-A0A1E4HYN2-F1
#
_entry.id   AF-A0A1E4HYN2-F1
#
_cell.length_a   1.000
_cell.length_b   1.000
_cell.length_c   1.000
_cell.angle_alpha   90.00
_cell.angle_beta   90.00
_cell.angle_gamma   90.00
#
_symmetry.space_group_name_H-M   'P 1'
#
loop_
_entity.id
_entity.type
_entity.pdbx_description
1 polymer ?
#
loop_
_entity_poly.entity_id
_entity_poly.type
_entity_poly.pdbx_seq_one_letter_code
_entity_poly.pdbx_strand_id
1 'polypeptide(L)'
;MGIEIRDARHDDGDALARIDRLTWSPDNSPAPAPGPPFFTERVTPADVLVAEVDRAVAGWLTLRAGLSVPAHGHVRRIEGLAVDPAFGRRGVGKALVRAAVDKAEREGAAKVTLRVLGPNTAARRLYSACGFAVEGVLVGEFRIDGRPVDDVVMSAFPGGRPMPPPRRDRADELDQADAARARLRTLDALAAALRRPGEVASVLSAAADRAAAAAALQELLGVAEEEAHAVLQLQWGRLTRDTLPVIEEDIRGLRDELRSLGEE
;
A
#
# COMPACT_ATOMS: atom_id res chain seq x y z
N MET A 1 -34.91 17.55 6.85
CA MET A 1 -34.26 17.56 5.52
C MET A 1 -33.73 16.16 5.26
N GLY A 2 -34.40 15.40 4.40
CA GLY A 2 -33.95 14.07 3.98
C GLY A 2 -33.05 14.18 2.75
N ILE A 3 -31.99 13.39 2.70
CA ILE A 3 -31.20 13.18 1.47
C ILE A 3 -31.75 11.92 0.82
N GLU A 4 -32.23 12.03 -0.41
CA GLU A 4 -32.67 10.90 -1.21
C GLU A 4 -31.61 10.57 -2.27
N ILE A 5 -31.28 9.29 -2.43
CA ILE A 5 -30.35 8.83 -3.47
C ILE A 5 -31.12 8.00 -4.49
N ARG A 6 -30.89 8.29 -5.78
CA ARG A 6 -31.49 7.58 -6.90
C ARG A 6 -30.51 7.46 -8.06
N ASP A 7 -30.78 6.58 -9.02
CA ASP A 7 -30.08 6.62 -10.30
C ASP A 7 -30.42 7.91 -11.06
N ALA A 8 -29.48 8.36 -11.89
CA ALA A 8 -29.66 9.54 -12.71
C ALA A 8 -30.67 9.29 -13.84
N ARG A 9 -31.29 10.38 -14.28
CA ARG A 9 -32.18 10.46 -15.44
C ARG A 9 -31.53 11.37 -16.47
N HIS A 10 -31.90 11.22 -17.75
CA HIS A 10 -31.37 12.08 -18.80
C HIS A 10 -31.60 13.58 -18.52
N ASP A 11 -32.76 13.93 -17.94
CA ASP A 11 -33.13 15.31 -17.61
C ASP A 11 -32.28 15.92 -16.47
N ASP A 12 -31.50 15.12 -15.75
CA ASP A 12 -30.59 15.64 -14.72
C ASP A 12 -29.37 16.35 -15.33
N GLY A 13 -29.07 16.11 -16.61
CA GLY A 13 -27.79 16.45 -17.25
C GLY A 13 -27.36 17.92 -17.08
N ASP A 14 -28.30 18.86 -17.21
CA ASP A 14 -28.01 20.29 -17.05
C ASP A 14 -27.66 20.66 -15.60
N ALA A 15 -28.34 20.04 -14.63
CA ALA A 15 -28.05 20.24 -13.22
C ALA A 15 -26.69 19.66 -12.84
N LEU A 16 -26.37 18.47 -13.35
CA LEU A 16 -25.09 17.80 -13.14
C LEU A 16 -23.94 18.62 -13.76
N ALA A 17 -24.08 19.04 -15.02
CA ALA A 17 -23.09 19.89 -15.69
C ALA A 17 -22.85 21.22 -14.96
N ARG A 18 -23.90 21.80 -14.35
CA ARG A 18 -23.76 23.01 -13.53
C ARG A 18 -22.93 22.73 -12.27
N ILE A 19 -23.21 21.65 -11.56
CA ILE A 19 -22.48 21.27 -10.34
C ILE A 19 -21.01 21.01 -10.66
N ASP A 20 -20.70 20.35 -11.78
CA ASP A 20 -19.34 20.12 -12.24
C ASP A 20 -18.55 21.42 -12.40
N ARG A 21 -19.14 22.40 -13.10
CA ARG A 21 -18.52 23.71 -13.30
C ARG A 21 -18.32 24.46 -11.98
N LEU A 22 -19.27 24.35 -11.05
CA LEU A 22 -19.17 25.01 -9.74
C LEU A 22 -18.12 24.40 -8.82
N THR A 23 -17.81 23.13 -9.03
CA THR A 23 -16.94 22.37 -8.13
C THR A 23 -15.55 22.13 -8.70
N TRP A 24 -15.35 22.24 -10.01
CA TRP A 24 -14.04 22.03 -10.64
C TRP A 24 -12.97 22.99 -10.13
N SER A 25 -11.78 22.46 -9.87
CA SER A 25 -10.56 23.20 -9.60
C SER A 25 -9.33 22.35 -9.93
N PRO A 26 -8.16 22.95 -10.17
CA PRO A 26 -6.90 22.21 -10.34
C PRO A 26 -6.55 21.30 -9.15
N ASP A 27 -7.06 21.60 -7.94
CA ASP A 27 -6.81 20.80 -6.73
C ASP A 27 -7.63 19.51 -6.68
N ASN A 28 -8.68 19.37 -7.49
CA ASN A 28 -9.59 18.22 -7.43
C ASN A 28 -9.74 17.44 -8.73
N SER A 29 -9.30 17.99 -9.87
CA SER A 29 -9.30 17.31 -11.16
C SER A 29 -8.06 17.69 -11.96
N PRO A 30 -7.34 16.70 -12.52
CA PRO A 30 -6.25 16.97 -13.47
C PRO A 30 -6.78 17.25 -14.89
N ALA A 31 -8.06 16.99 -15.14
CA ALA A 31 -8.68 17.21 -16.45
C ALA A 31 -9.06 18.69 -16.64
N PRO A 32 -9.15 19.16 -17.90
CA PRO A 32 -9.71 20.47 -18.19
C PRO A 32 -11.10 20.66 -17.57
N ALA A 33 -11.48 21.92 -17.33
CA ALA A 33 -12.81 22.25 -16.82
C ALA A 33 -13.90 21.61 -17.71
N PRO A 34 -14.86 20.86 -17.13
CA PRO A 34 -15.87 20.17 -17.90
C PRO A 34 -16.87 21.15 -18.53
N GLY A 35 -17.29 20.82 -19.75
CA GLY A 35 -18.36 21.51 -20.48
C GLY A 35 -19.60 20.63 -20.63
N PRO A 36 -20.78 21.21 -20.97
CA PRO A 36 -21.94 20.41 -21.34
C PRO A 36 -21.71 19.69 -22.70
N PRO A 37 -22.38 18.56 -22.94
CA PRO A 37 -23.31 17.86 -22.04
C PRO A 37 -22.61 17.03 -20.96
N PHE A 38 -23.25 16.82 -19.81
CA PHE A 38 -22.72 15.94 -18.75
C PHE A 38 -22.72 14.47 -19.18
N PHE A 39 -23.82 13.99 -19.75
CA PHE A 39 -23.91 12.64 -20.30
C PHE A 39 -23.27 12.56 -21.67
N THR A 40 -22.49 11.51 -21.89
CA THR A 40 -21.77 11.23 -23.13
C THR A 40 -21.92 9.75 -23.48
N GLU A 41 -21.40 9.32 -24.63
CA GLU A 41 -21.31 7.88 -24.96
C GLU A 41 -20.54 7.06 -23.90
N ARG A 42 -19.67 7.72 -23.12
CA ARG A 42 -18.85 7.09 -22.08
C ARG A 42 -19.48 7.14 -20.69
N VAL A 43 -20.39 8.08 -20.44
CA VAL A 43 -21.04 8.31 -19.15
C VAL A 43 -22.54 8.42 -19.38
N THR A 44 -23.25 7.35 -19.04
CA THR A 44 -24.69 7.24 -19.19
C THR A 44 -25.39 7.45 -17.85
N PRO A 45 -26.70 7.72 -17.81
CA PRO A 45 -27.42 7.86 -16.54
C PRO A 45 -27.31 6.64 -15.61
N ALA A 46 -27.15 5.43 -16.16
CA ALA A 46 -27.00 4.20 -15.38
C ALA A 46 -25.69 4.16 -14.56
N ASP A 47 -24.67 4.90 -15.00
CA ASP A 47 -23.38 5.02 -14.33
C ASP A 47 -23.42 6.00 -13.16
N VAL A 48 -24.53 6.73 -12.96
CA VAL A 48 -24.56 7.92 -12.09
C VAL A 48 -25.64 7.81 -11.02
N LEU A 49 -25.24 8.03 -9.77
CA LEU A 49 -26.14 8.25 -8.66
C LEU A 49 -26.31 9.75 -8.43
N VAL A 50 -27.53 10.17 -8.16
CA VAL A 50 -27.91 11.55 -7.85
C VAL A 50 -28.41 11.63 -6.43
N ALA A 51 -27.96 12.65 -5.71
CA ALA A 51 -28.52 13.04 -4.42
C ALA A 51 -29.49 14.20 -4.59
N GLU A 52 -30.69 14.05 -4.05
CA GLU A 52 -31.69 15.10 -3.98
C GLU A 52 -31.89 15.57 -2.54
N VAL A 53 -32.01 16.89 -2.37
CA VAL A 53 -32.36 17.54 -1.11
C VAL A 53 -33.48 18.52 -1.41
N ASP A 54 -34.63 18.36 -0.75
CA ASP A 54 -35.83 19.18 -0.97
C ASP A 54 -36.22 19.28 -2.46
N ARG A 55 -36.12 18.15 -3.18
CA ARG A 55 -36.37 17.98 -4.64
C ARG A 55 -35.40 18.74 -5.56
N ALA A 56 -34.31 19.30 -5.04
CA ALA A 56 -33.24 19.86 -5.84
C ALA A 56 -32.07 18.87 -5.93
N VAL A 57 -31.49 18.74 -7.12
CA VAL A 57 -30.24 17.99 -7.33
C VAL A 57 -29.12 18.67 -6.54
N ALA A 58 -28.61 17.97 -5.53
CA ALA A 58 -27.62 18.47 -4.57
C ALA A 58 -26.22 17.91 -4.82
N GLY A 59 -26.09 16.85 -5.63
CA GLY A 59 -24.81 16.25 -5.96
C GLY A 59 -24.97 14.96 -6.75
N TRP A 60 -23.84 14.41 -7.20
CA TRP A 60 -23.79 13.19 -7.98
C TRP A 60 -22.51 12.40 -7.74
N LEU A 61 -22.53 11.12 -8.09
CA LEU A 61 -21.38 10.21 -8.05
C LEU A 61 -21.45 9.26 -9.26
N THR A 62 -20.33 9.09 -9.97
CA THR A 62 -20.20 8.09 -11.05
C THR A 62 -19.60 6.79 -10.52
N LEU A 63 -20.27 5.67 -10.75
CA LEU A 63 -19.85 4.32 -10.37
C LEU A 63 -19.84 3.43 -11.60
N ARG A 64 -18.66 2.95 -12.00
CA ARG A 64 -18.46 2.21 -13.25
C ARG A 64 -17.74 0.88 -13.02
N ALA A 65 -17.82 0.00 -14.01
CA ALA A 65 -16.92 -1.15 -14.06
C ALA A 65 -15.46 -0.67 -14.20
N GLY A 66 -14.51 -1.46 -13.67
CA GLY A 66 -13.10 -1.17 -13.84
C GLY A 66 -12.56 -1.57 -15.22
N LEU A 67 -11.48 -2.34 -15.26
CA LEU A 67 -10.92 -2.85 -16.51
C LEU A 67 -11.88 -3.83 -17.19
N SER A 68 -11.97 -3.77 -18.52
CA SER A 68 -12.80 -4.65 -19.35
C SER A 68 -12.17 -6.03 -19.56
N VAL A 69 -11.87 -6.71 -18.45
CA VAL A 69 -11.33 -8.07 -18.41
C VAL A 69 -12.13 -8.91 -17.41
N PRO A 70 -12.52 -10.15 -17.72
CA PRO A 70 -13.39 -10.96 -16.85
C PRO A 70 -12.88 -11.10 -15.41
N ALA A 71 -11.57 -11.28 -15.23
CA ALA A 71 -10.95 -11.39 -13.91
C ALA A 71 -11.10 -10.12 -13.04
N HIS A 72 -11.36 -8.96 -13.66
CA HIS A 72 -11.57 -7.68 -12.99
C HIS A 72 -13.06 -7.33 -12.81
N GLY A 73 -13.98 -8.19 -13.26
CA GLY A 73 -15.43 -7.92 -13.23
C GLY A 73 -16.01 -7.70 -11.81
N HIS A 74 -15.29 -8.17 -10.79
CA HIS A 74 -15.64 -8.02 -9.38
C HIS A 74 -15.32 -6.63 -8.79
N VAL A 75 -14.75 -5.71 -9.57
CA VAL A 75 -14.34 -4.37 -9.10
C VAL A 75 -15.25 -3.30 -9.70
N ARG A 76 -15.67 -2.35 -8.86
CA ARG A 76 -16.27 -1.09 -9.30
C ARG A 76 -15.35 0.09 -9.00
N ARG A 77 -15.45 1.14 -9.81
CA ARG A 77 -14.65 2.35 -9.69
C ARG A 77 -15.55 3.56 -9.51
N ILE A 78 -15.26 4.39 -8.50
CA ILE A 78 -15.78 5.74 -8.41
C ILE A 78 -14.88 6.63 -9.27
N GLU A 79 -15.45 7.26 -10.31
CA GLU A 79 -14.69 8.10 -11.26
C GLU A 79 -14.90 9.60 -11.02
N GLY A 80 -15.94 9.96 -10.26
CA GLY A 80 -16.30 11.35 -10.02
C GLY A 80 -17.31 11.44 -8.90
N LEU A 81 -17.21 12.53 -8.14
CA LEU A 81 -18.13 12.91 -7.08
C LEU A 81 -18.12 14.43 -7.00
N ALA A 82 -19.30 15.05 -7.09
CA ALA A 82 -19.45 16.46 -6.81
C ALA A 82 -20.70 16.73 -5.98
N VAL A 83 -20.60 17.71 -5.09
CA VAL A 83 -21.70 18.18 -4.27
C VAL A 83 -21.82 19.67 -4.50
N ASP A 84 -23.02 20.12 -4.83
CA ASP A 84 -23.31 21.54 -5.00
C ASP A 84 -22.93 22.28 -3.70
N PRO A 85 -22.09 23.34 -3.77
CA PRO A 85 -21.63 24.08 -2.59
C PRO A 85 -22.77 24.57 -1.69
N ALA A 86 -23.96 24.87 -2.24
CA ALA A 86 -25.13 25.29 -1.48
C ALA A 86 -25.66 24.20 -0.53
N PHE A 87 -25.34 22.93 -0.81
CA PHE A 87 -25.72 21.75 -0.03
C PHE A 87 -24.51 21.10 0.67
N GLY A 88 -23.34 21.73 0.59
CA GLY A 88 -22.12 21.26 1.23
C GLY A 88 -22.25 21.10 2.75
N ARG A 89 -21.44 20.20 3.32
CA ARG A 89 -21.40 19.91 4.78
C ARG A 89 -22.71 19.41 5.40
N ARG A 90 -23.69 18.99 4.59
CA ARG A 90 -24.97 18.40 5.05
C ARG A 90 -25.01 16.86 4.99
N GLY A 91 -23.86 16.23 4.75
CA GLY A 91 -23.76 14.76 4.62
C GLY A 91 -24.05 14.20 3.22
N VAL A 92 -24.34 15.05 2.22
CA VAL A 92 -24.66 14.63 0.83
C VAL A 92 -23.57 13.73 0.23
N GLY A 93 -22.31 14.16 0.28
CA GLY A 93 -21.21 13.35 -0.26
C GLY A 93 -21.06 11.99 0.45
N LYS A 94 -21.32 11.94 1.76
CA LYS A 94 -21.27 10.70 2.54
C LYS A 94 -22.41 9.77 2.16
N ALA A 95 -23.60 10.31 1.91
CA ALA A 95 -24.75 9.55 1.44
C ALA A 95 -24.50 8.97 0.04
N LEU A 96 -23.95 9.75 -0.88
CA LEU A 96 -23.57 9.30 -2.23
C LEU A 96 -22.56 8.15 -2.19
N VAL A 97 -21.45 8.31 -1.45
CA VAL A 97 -20.39 7.28 -1.37
C VAL A 97 -20.93 5.98 -0.77
N ARG A 98 -21.73 6.05 0.30
CA ARG A 98 -22.34 4.85 0.90
C ARG A 98 -23.30 4.16 -0.06
N ALA A 99 -24.19 4.92 -0.71
CA ALA A 99 -25.10 4.37 -1.70
C ALA A 99 -24.37 3.72 -2.89
N ALA A 100 -23.22 4.26 -3.29
CA ALA A 100 -22.37 3.67 -4.33
C ALA A 100 -21.76 2.35 -3.90
N VAL A 101 -21.25 2.26 -2.66
CA VAL A 101 -20.73 1.00 -2.09
C VAL A 101 -21.85 -0.03 -1.97
N ASP A 102 -23.03 0.36 -1.48
CA ASP A 102 -24.18 -0.54 -1.35
C ASP A 102 -24.67 -1.02 -2.73
N LYS A 103 -24.67 -0.14 -3.76
CA LYS A 103 -24.99 -0.51 -5.14
C LYS A 103 -23.96 -1.52 -5.67
N ALA A 104 -22.67 -1.25 -5.48
CA ALA A 104 -21.61 -2.18 -5.88
C ALA A 104 -21.76 -3.54 -5.21
N GLU A 105 -22.14 -3.59 -3.93
CA GLU A 105 -22.40 -4.84 -3.19
C GLU A 105 -23.54 -5.64 -3.82
N ARG A 106 -24.67 -4.99 -4.10
CA ARG A 106 -25.83 -5.62 -4.75
C ARG A 106 -25.51 -6.15 -6.15
N GLU A 107 -24.57 -5.52 -6.84
CA GLU A 107 -24.06 -5.97 -8.13
C GLU A 107 -22.98 -7.07 -8.03
N GLY A 108 -22.67 -7.54 -6.82
CA GLY A 108 -21.69 -8.61 -6.58
C GLY A 108 -20.23 -8.15 -6.64
N ALA A 109 -19.96 -6.85 -6.54
CA ALA A 109 -18.61 -6.35 -6.46
C ALA A 109 -17.96 -6.74 -5.12
N ALA A 110 -16.72 -7.22 -5.17
CA ALA A 110 -15.91 -7.49 -3.98
C ALA A 110 -15.04 -6.30 -3.57
N LYS A 111 -14.91 -5.28 -4.43
CA LYS A 111 -14.06 -4.12 -4.21
C LYS A 111 -14.62 -2.87 -4.91
N VAL A 112 -14.56 -1.74 -4.22
CA VAL A 112 -14.77 -0.41 -4.80
C VAL A 112 -13.48 0.38 -4.70
N THR A 113 -13.00 0.93 -5.81
CA THR A 113 -11.75 1.68 -5.87
C THR A 113 -11.97 3.09 -6.43
N LEU A 114 -11.06 4.00 -6.13
CA LEU A 114 -11.04 5.35 -6.67
C LEU A 114 -9.62 5.92 -6.72
N ARG A 115 -9.47 6.96 -7.52
CA ARG A 115 -8.28 7.82 -7.57
C ARG A 115 -8.65 9.21 -7.10
N VAL A 116 -7.80 9.84 -6.32
CA VAL A 116 -8.01 11.20 -5.80
C VAL A 116 -6.68 11.93 -5.71
N LEU A 117 -6.62 13.15 -6.25
CA LEU A 117 -5.42 13.98 -6.19
C LEU A 117 -4.97 14.18 -4.74
N GLY A 118 -3.66 14.09 -4.52
CA GLY A 118 -3.04 14.27 -3.19
C GLY A 118 -3.50 15.53 -2.45
N PRO A 119 -3.55 16.72 -3.11
CA PRO A 119 -4.05 17.98 -2.56
C PRO A 119 -5.52 17.97 -2.14
N ASN A 120 -6.36 17.07 -2.67
CA ASN A 120 -7.79 16.99 -2.38
C ASN A 120 -8.07 16.30 -1.03
N THR A 121 -7.56 16.92 0.04
CA THR A 121 -7.66 16.42 1.42
C THR A 121 -9.12 16.29 1.89
N ALA A 122 -10.02 17.14 1.40
CA ALA A 122 -11.44 17.07 1.72
C ALA A 122 -12.09 15.77 1.20
N ALA A 123 -11.87 15.41 -0.07
CA ALA A 123 -12.37 14.15 -0.62
C ALA A 123 -11.72 12.93 0.05
N ARG A 124 -10.41 12.97 0.29
CA ARG A 124 -9.70 11.90 1.01
C ARG A 124 -10.29 11.63 2.40
N ARG A 125 -10.61 12.68 3.16
CA ARG A 125 -11.28 12.57 4.47
C ARG A 125 -12.69 12.01 4.34
N LEU A 126 -13.45 12.45 3.33
CA LEU A 126 -14.78 11.92 3.04
C LEU A 126 -14.73 10.41 2.77
N TYR A 127 -13.86 9.97 1.88
CA TYR A 127 -13.71 8.55 1.54
C TYR A 127 -13.25 7.74 2.76
N SER A 128 -12.27 8.24 3.52
CA SER A 128 -11.82 7.59 4.77
C SER A 128 -12.97 7.41 5.76
N ALA A 129 -13.81 8.43 5.95
CA ALA A 129 -15.00 8.35 6.81
C ALA A 129 -16.10 7.41 6.30
N CYS A 130 -15.98 6.93 5.05
CA CYS A 130 -16.84 5.93 4.43
C CYS A 130 -16.19 4.53 4.38
N GLY A 131 -15.02 4.33 5.02
CA GLY A 131 -14.35 3.03 5.09
C GLY A 131 -13.35 2.76 3.97
N PHE A 132 -13.00 3.76 3.15
CA PHE A 132 -11.91 3.63 2.19
C PHE A 132 -10.56 3.78 2.89
N ALA A 133 -9.61 2.92 2.54
CA ALA A 133 -8.21 3.03 2.95
C ALA A 133 -7.33 3.38 1.74
N VAL A 134 -6.17 3.99 2.00
CA VAL A 134 -5.15 4.21 0.96
C VAL A 134 -4.55 2.85 0.59
N GLU A 135 -4.66 2.49 -0.69
CA GLU A 135 -4.08 1.27 -1.25
C GLU A 135 -2.72 1.55 -1.90
N GLY A 136 -2.53 2.76 -2.44
CA GLY A 136 -1.28 3.15 -3.07
C GLY A 136 -1.22 4.64 -3.36
N VAL A 137 -0.01 5.13 -3.69
CA VAL A 137 0.24 6.51 -4.13
C VAL A 137 1.09 6.47 -5.38
N LEU A 138 0.59 7.05 -6.47
CA LEU A 138 1.35 7.28 -7.69
C LEU A 138 2.01 8.65 -7.56
N VAL A 139 3.32 8.62 -7.24
CA VAL A 139 4.11 9.82 -6.94
C VAL A 139 4.33 10.65 -8.20
N GLY A 140 3.96 11.92 -8.17
CA GLY A 140 4.16 12.85 -9.29
C GLY A 140 3.46 12.45 -10.60
N GLU A 141 2.40 11.64 -10.50
CA GLU A 141 1.61 11.12 -11.63
C GLU A 141 1.12 12.21 -12.57
N PHE A 142 0.73 13.36 -12.03
CA PHE A 142 0.24 14.49 -12.81
C PHE A 142 1.15 15.70 -12.75
N ARG A 143 1.09 16.53 -13.80
CA ARG A 143 1.63 17.90 -13.80
C ARG A 143 0.50 18.90 -13.92
N ILE A 144 0.24 19.64 -12.83
CA ILE A 144 -0.83 20.64 -12.74
C ILE A 144 -0.18 21.98 -12.41
N ASP A 145 -0.44 23.00 -13.22
CA ASP A 145 0.18 24.33 -13.11
C ASP A 145 1.72 24.27 -12.98
N GLY A 146 2.33 23.35 -13.72
CA GLY A 146 3.78 23.13 -13.74
C GLY A 146 4.35 22.37 -12.53
N ARG A 147 3.52 21.94 -11.59
CA ARG A 147 3.93 21.23 -10.37
C ARG A 147 3.61 19.74 -10.46
N PRO A 148 4.50 18.84 -9.97
CA PRO A 148 4.16 17.44 -9.81
C PRO A 148 3.09 17.28 -8.73
N VAL A 149 2.06 16.48 -9.02
CA VAL A 149 0.94 16.20 -8.13
C VAL A 149 0.76 14.68 -8.04
N ASP A 150 0.79 14.19 -6.81
CA ASP A 150 0.54 12.78 -6.51
C ASP A 150 -0.93 12.43 -6.77
N ASP A 151 -1.15 11.19 -7.13
CA ASP A 151 -2.48 10.62 -7.21
C ASP A 151 -2.62 9.43 -6.26
N VAL A 152 -3.63 9.52 -5.40
CA VAL A 152 -3.82 8.57 -4.30
C VAL A 152 -4.90 7.58 -4.69
N VAL A 153 -4.55 6.30 -4.67
CA VAL A 153 -5.49 5.20 -4.87
C VAL A 153 -6.08 4.82 -3.52
N MET A 154 -7.41 4.85 -3.43
CA MET A 154 -8.13 4.40 -2.24
C MET A 154 -9.13 3.32 -2.60
N SER A 155 -9.37 2.40 -1.67
CA SER A 155 -10.31 1.31 -1.87
C SER A 155 -11.09 0.97 -0.61
N ALA A 156 -12.32 0.51 -0.81
CA ALA A 156 -13.18 -0.08 0.22
C ALA A 156 -13.68 -1.44 -0.26
N PHE A 157 -14.01 -2.29 0.71
CA PHE A 157 -14.54 -3.63 0.45
C PHE A 157 -15.98 -3.67 0.97
N PRO A 158 -16.98 -3.91 0.10
CA PRO A 158 -18.39 -4.00 0.49
C PRO A 158 -18.66 -4.98 1.64
N GLY A 159 -19.78 -4.80 2.33
CA GLY A 159 -20.09 -5.51 3.57
C GLY A 159 -19.22 -5.11 4.77
N GLY A 160 -18.54 -3.96 4.71
CA GLY A 160 -17.70 -3.44 5.79
C GLY A 160 -16.42 -4.25 6.04
N ARG A 161 -15.97 -5.02 5.05
CA ARG A 161 -14.75 -5.84 5.19
C ARG A 161 -13.53 -4.91 5.28
N PRO A 162 -12.55 -5.19 6.16
CA PRO A 162 -11.31 -4.44 6.19
C PRO A 162 -10.53 -4.68 4.90
N MET A 163 -9.70 -3.71 4.51
CA MET A 163 -8.74 -3.90 3.43
C MET A 163 -7.80 -5.07 3.80
N PRO A 164 -7.64 -6.08 2.92
CA PRO A 164 -6.70 -7.15 3.17
C PRO A 164 -5.28 -6.57 3.24
N PRO A 165 -4.39 -7.14 4.07
CA PRO A 165 -2.99 -6.74 4.06
C PRO A 165 -2.40 -6.95 2.65
N PRO A 166 -1.35 -6.20 2.28
CA PRO A 166 -0.61 -6.46 1.07
C PRO A 166 -0.24 -7.94 1.00
N ARG A 167 -0.53 -8.60 -0.13
CA ARG A 167 -0.03 -9.96 -0.35
C ARG A 167 1.49 -9.86 -0.45
N ARG A 168 2.21 -10.55 0.42
CA ARG A 168 3.66 -10.73 0.25
C ARG A 168 3.86 -11.63 -0.95
N ASP A 169 4.74 -11.24 -1.85
CA ASP A 169 5.06 -12.09 -2.98
C ASP A 169 5.93 -13.25 -2.51
N ARG A 170 5.75 -14.44 -3.11
CA ARG A 170 6.57 -15.60 -2.75
C ARG A 170 8.07 -15.35 -3.00
N ALA A 171 8.38 -14.49 -3.97
CA ALA A 171 9.74 -14.04 -4.25
C ALA A 171 10.30 -13.19 -3.08
N ASP A 172 9.51 -12.26 -2.52
CA ASP A 172 9.92 -11.46 -1.37
C ASP A 172 10.13 -12.32 -0.12
N GLU A 173 9.32 -13.37 0.05
CA GLU A 173 9.46 -14.33 1.15
C GLU A 173 10.74 -15.17 0.99
N LEU A 174 11.07 -15.59 -0.24
CA LEU A 174 12.30 -16.32 -0.53
C LEU A 174 13.55 -15.46 -0.34
N ASP A 175 13.53 -14.21 -0.79
CA ASP A 175 14.63 -13.25 -0.60
C ASP A 175 14.85 -12.96 0.90
N GLN A 176 13.78 -12.84 1.69
CA GLN A 176 13.86 -12.70 3.15
C GLN A 176 14.44 -13.95 3.81
N ALA A 177 14.01 -15.15 3.38
CA ALA A 177 14.54 -16.40 3.90
C ALA A 177 16.04 -16.54 3.60
N ASP A 178 16.48 -16.19 2.40
CA ASP A 178 17.89 -16.26 2.01
C ASP A 178 18.75 -15.24 2.78
N ALA A 179 18.24 -14.02 2.97
CA ALA A 179 18.89 -13.01 3.82
C ALA A 179 18.98 -13.47 5.30
N ALA A 180 17.91 -14.05 5.84
CA ALA A 180 17.88 -14.59 7.20
C ALA A 180 18.86 -15.76 7.37
N ARG A 181 18.95 -16.68 6.39
CA ARG A 181 19.93 -17.78 6.37
C ARG A 181 21.36 -17.28 6.31
N ALA A 182 21.66 -16.29 5.48
CA ALA A 182 23.00 -15.72 5.38
C ALA A 182 23.43 -15.07 6.71
N ARG A 183 22.52 -14.35 7.36
CA ARG A 183 22.74 -13.77 8.68
C ARG A 183 22.92 -14.86 9.75
N LEU A 184 22.12 -15.92 9.71
CA LEU A 184 22.21 -17.05 10.63
C LEU A 184 23.58 -17.75 10.51
N ARG A 185 24.06 -18.06 9.29
CA ARG A 185 25.40 -18.64 9.08
C ARG A 185 26.51 -17.75 9.66
N THR A 186 26.42 -16.44 9.42
CA THR A 186 27.36 -15.46 9.97
C THR A 186 27.35 -15.50 11.50
N LEU A 187 26.19 -15.40 12.14
CA LEU A 187 26.08 -15.40 13.60
C LEU A 187 26.52 -16.73 14.22
N ASP A 188 26.18 -17.86 13.61
CA ASP A 188 26.64 -19.18 14.04
C ASP A 188 28.18 -19.28 13.97
N ALA A 189 28.82 -18.73 12.93
CA ALA A 189 30.27 -18.66 12.84
C ALA A 189 30.90 -17.77 13.92
N LEU A 190 30.32 -16.59 14.18
CA LEU A 190 30.77 -15.70 15.26
C LEU A 190 30.63 -16.37 16.63
N ALA A 191 29.50 -17.05 16.90
CA ALA A 191 29.27 -17.79 18.12
C ALA A 191 30.26 -18.96 18.28
N ALA A 192 30.52 -19.72 17.21
CA ALA A 192 31.48 -20.81 17.22
C ALA A 192 32.92 -20.33 17.51
N ALA A 193 33.29 -19.16 17.01
CA ALA A 193 34.57 -18.53 17.26
C ALA A 193 34.68 -18.01 18.71
N LEU A 194 33.61 -17.36 19.20
CA LEU A 194 33.51 -16.87 20.59
C LEU A 194 33.55 -17.97 21.65
N ARG A 195 33.10 -19.20 21.32
CA ARG A 195 33.22 -20.38 22.19
C ARG A 195 34.65 -20.94 22.26
N ARG A 196 35.52 -20.58 21.30
CA ARG A 196 36.91 -21.08 21.17
C ARG A 196 37.94 -19.95 21.06
N PRO A 197 37.93 -18.95 21.96
CA PRO A 197 38.72 -17.74 21.78
C PRO A 197 40.24 -17.99 21.78
N GLY A 198 40.73 -19.00 22.51
CA GLY A 198 42.14 -19.35 22.55
C GLY A 198 42.65 -19.99 21.26
N GLU A 199 41.88 -20.90 20.68
CA GLU A 199 42.21 -21.54 19.39
C GLU A 199 42.19 -20.52 18.26
N VAL A 200 41.17 -19.66 18.24
CA VAL A 200 41.06 -18.57 17.27
C VAL A 200 42.25 -17.61 17.40
N ALA A 201 42.59 -17.17 18.62
CA ALA A 201 43.75 -16.30 18.83
C ALA A 201 45.07 -16.94 18.37
N SER A 202 45.23 -18.26 18.61
CA SER A 202 46.41 -19.01 18.15
C SER A 202 46.50 -19.04 16.62
N VAL A 203 45.39 -19.34 15.93
CA VAL A 203 45.33 -19.36 14.46
C VAL A 203 45.63 -17.98 13.88
N LEU A 204 45.02 -16.93 14.44
CA LEU A 204 45.23 -15.55 13.99
C LEU A 204 46.68 -15.09 14.20
N SER A 205 47.32 -15.48 15.30
CA SER A 205 48.71 -15.12 15.58
C SER A 205 49.71 -15.87 14.70
N ALA A 206 49.36 -17.06 14.20
CA ALA A 206 50.23 -17.88 13.35
C ALA A 206 50.11 -17.54 11.85
N ALA A 207 49.05 -16.84 11.45
CA ALA A 207 48.80 -16.49 10.07
C ALA A 207 49.78 -15.43 9.54
N ALA A 208 50.33 -15.66 8.34
CA ALA A 208 51.26 -14.73 7.69
C ALA A 208 50.55 -13.46 7.17
N ASP A 209 49.30 -13.59 6.74
CA ASP A 209 48.48 -12.51 6.22
C ASP A 209 46.98 -12.78 6.48
N ARG A 210 46.14 -11.84 6.04
CA ARG A 210 44.68 -11.90 6.23
C ARG A 210 44.03 -13.06 5.46
N ALA A 211 44.56 -13.43 4.30
CA ALA A 211 44.01 -14.54 3.50
C ALA A 211 44.33 -15.89 4.15
N ALA A 212 45.56 -16.07 4.63
CA ALA A 212 45.96 -17.23 5.42
C ALA A 212 45.14 -17.36 6.71
N ALA A 213 44.84 -16.23 7.37
CA ALA A 213 43.99 -16.21 8.55
C ALA A 213 42.54 -16.62 8.25
N ALA A 214 41.97 -16.15 7.13
CA ALA A 214 40.64 -16.54 6.69
C ALA A 214 40.56 -18.05 6.40
N ALA A 215 41.50 -18.58 5.62
CA ALA A 215 41.55 -20.01 5.27
C ALA A 215 41.67 -20.90 6.51
N ALA A 216 42.53 -20.53 7.48
CA ALA A 216 42.68 -21.29 8.72
C ALA A 216 41.43 -21.20 9.62
N LEU A 217 40.70 -20.09 9.61
CA LEU A 217 39.40 -19.97 10.29
C LEU A 217 38.30 -20.80 9.62
N GLN A 218 38.29 -20.89 8.29
CA GLN A 218 37.36 -21.78 7.57
C GLN A 218 37.57 -23.23 8.01
N GLU A 219 38.82 -23.67 8.09
CA GLU A 219 39.17 -25.02 8.54
C GLU A 219 38.80 -25.23 10.02
N LEU A 220 39.15 -24.30 10.91
CA LEU A 220 38.88 -24.40 12.35
C LEU A 220 37.37 -24.41 12.66
N LEU A 221 36.60 -23.56 11.98
CA LEU A 221 35.19 -23.34 12.29
C LEU A 221 34.24 -24.17 11.42
N GLY A 222 34.71 -24.73 10.30
CA GLY A 222 33.88 -25.45 9.33
C GLY A 222 32.92 -24.53 8.58
N VAL A 223 33.36 -23.32 8.24
CA VAL A 223 32.52 -22.26 7.65
C VAL A 223 33.04 -21.85 6.27
N ALA A 224 32.20 -21.19 5.46
CA ALA A 224 32.65 -20.66 4.18
C ALA A 224 33.50 -19.38 4.37
N GLU A 225 34.10 -18.95 3.27
CA GLU A 225 35.06 -17.84 3.27
C GLU A 225 34.43 -16.54 3.78
N GLU A 226 33.17 -16.26 3.42
CA GLU A 226 32.45 -15.08 3.84
C GLU A 226 32.29 -15.01 5.37
N GLU A 227 31.86 -16.11 6.00
CA GLU A 227 31.71 -16.15 7.45
C GLU A 227 33.06 -16.09 8.18
N ALA A 228 34.12 -16.71 7.64
CA ALA A 228 35.47 -16.59 8.18
C ALA A 228 35.97 -15.13 8.15
N HIS A 229 35.66 -14.40 7.07
CA HIS A 229 35.95 -12.97 6.99
C HIS A 229 35.16 -12.14 7.99
N ALA A 230 33.90 -12.49 8.27
CA ALA A 230 33.11 -11.84 9.33
C ALA A 230 33.77 -12.02 10.71
N VAL A 231 34.28 -13.22 11.00
CA VAL A 231 35.05 -13.52 12.22
C VAL A 231 36.33 -12.67 12.31
N LEU A 232 37.03 -12.43 11.20
CA LEU A 232 38.20 -11.54 11.15
C LEU A 232 37.89 -10.07 11.44
N GLN A 233 36.64 -9.62 11.25
CA GLN A 233 36.23 -8.26 11.59
C GLN A 233 35.98 -8.08 13.10
N LEU A 234 35.88 -9.16 13.87
CA LEU A 234 35.71 -9.05 15.32
C LEU A 234 36.92 -8.39 15.95
N GLN A 235 36.65 -7.35 16.75
CA GLN A 235 37.67 -6.74 17.60
C GLN A 235 37.84 -7.59 18.86
N TRP A 236 38.63 -8.66 18.77
CA TRP A 236 38.80 -9.66 19.83
C TRP A 236 39.14 -9.09 21.22
N GLY A 237 39.92 -8.01 21.28
CA GLY A 237 40.25 -7.30 22.53
C GLY A 237 39.11 -6.45 23.12
N ARG A 238 37.96 -6.34 22.44
CA ARG A 238 36.78 -5.58 22.86
C ARG A 238 35.53 -6.44 23.07
N LEU A 239 35.64 -7.75 22.91
CA LEU A 239 34.52 -8.67 23.15
C LEU A 239 34.31 -8.81 24.66
N THR A 240 33.06 -8.72 25.09
CA THR A 240 32.68 -8.79 26.51
C THR A 240 32.11 -10.17 26.83
N ARG A 241 32.01 -10.52 28.12
CA ARG A 241 31.36 -11.77 28.56
C ARG A 241 29.89 -11.86 28.11
N ASP A 242 29.27 -10.72 27.83
CA ASP A 242 27.86 -10.65 27.45
C ASP A 242 27.65 -10.73 25.92
N THR A 243 28.71 -10.75 25.13
CA THR A 243 28.61 -10.75 23.66
C THR A 243 28.04 -12.07 23.10
N LEU A 244 28.43 -13.22 23.66
CA LEU A 244 27.95 -14.53 23.19
C LEU A 244 26.46 -14.76 23.48
N PRO A 245 25.94 -14.51 24.70
CA PRO A 245 24.51 -14.65 24.98
C PRO A 245 23.59 -13.82 24.06
N VAL A 246 24.00 -12.61 23.70
CA VAL A 246 23.25 -11.74 22.77
C VAL A 246 23.20 -12.34 21.37
N ILE A 247 24.34 -12.80 20.85
CA ILE A 247 24.41 -13.47 19.54
C ILE A 247 23.57 -14.75 19.55
N GLU A 248 23.58 -15.52 20.64
CA GLU A 248 22.77 -16.73 20.78
C GLU A 248 21.26 -16.44 20.82
N GLU A 249 20.85 -15.29 21.35
CA GLU A 249 19.46 -14.83 21.30
C GLU A 249 19.03 -14.46 19.88
N ASP A 250 19.86 -13.69 19.16
CA ASP A 250 19.62 -13.34 17.75
C ASP A 250 19.53 -14.59 16.86
N ILE A 251 20.39 -15.59 17.11
CA ILE A 251 20.35 -16.89 16.42
C ILE A 251 19.01 -17.60 16.66
N ARG A 252 18.50 -17.61 17.90
CA ARG A 252 17.19 -18.20 18.21
C ARG A 252 16.07 -17.47 17.46
N GLY A 253 16.09 -16.14 17.48
CA GLY A 253 15.09 -15.32 16.77
C GLY A 253 15.05 -15.59 15.27
N LEU A 254 16.21 -15.68 14.61
CA LEU A 254 16.29 -15.98 13.17
C LEU A 254 15.81 -17.40 12.83
N ARG A 255 16.08 -18.38 13.70
CA ARG A 255 15.55 -19.75 13.51
C ARG A 255 14.03 -19.79 13.65
N ASP A 256 13.46 -19.01 14.56
CA ASP A 256 12.01 -18.87 14.71
C ASP A 256 11.39 -18.18 13.48
N GLU A 257 12.04 -17.13 12.97
CA GLU A 257 11.65 -16.44 11.75
C GLU A 257 11.62 -17.39 10.54
N LEU A 258 12.70 -18.14 10.30
CA LEU A 258 12.77 -19.11 9.20
C LEU A 258 11.70 -20.20 9.30
N ARG A 259 11.43 -20.71 10.51
CA ARG A 259 10.31 -21.65 10.73
C ARG A 259 8.95 -21.03 10.40
N SER A 260 8.76 -19.75 10.72
CA SER A 260 7.51 -19.04 10.41
C SER A 260 7.29 -18.80 8.91
N LEU A 261 8.39 -18.80 8.12
CA LEU A 261 8.35 -18.71 6.65
C LEU A 261 8.08 -20.06 5.96
N GLY A 262 7.92 -21.16 6.71
CA GLY A 262 7.58 -22.48 6.16
C GLY A 262 8.76 -23.22 5.53
N GLU A 263 9.98 -22.81 5.84
CA GLU A 263 11.22 -23.39 5.35
C GLU A 263 11.88 -24.18 6.50
N GLU A 264 11.79 -25.52 6.47
CA GLU A 264 12.51 -26.43 7.39
C GLU A 264 13.88 -26.82 6.82
#